data_AF-A0A9E3NC07-F1
#
_entry.id   AF-A0A9E3NC07-F1
#
_cell.length_a   1.000
_cell.length_b   1.000
_cell.length_c   1.000
_cell.angle_alpha   90.00
_cell.angle_beta   90.00
_cell.angle_gamma   90.00
#
_symmetry.space_group_name_H-M   'P 1'
#
loop_
_entity.id
_entity.type
_entity.pdbx_description
1 polymer ?
#
loop_
_entity_poly.entity_id
_entity_poly.type
_entity_poly.pdbx_seq_one_letter_code
_entity_poly.pdbx_strand_id
1 'polypeptide(L)'
;MSGLAAGFLGNAYPWVKAAHLIFVIFWMAGLFMLPRFFIYHHAATPGSTEDRAWIERERRLRSIIISPAMILVWLFGLTLAFDQDLW
;
A
#
# COMPACT_ATOMS: atom_id res chain seq x y z
N MET A 1 -7.46 -1.27 37.63
CA MET A 1 -8.80 -1.04 37.02
C MET A 1 -8.67 -0.96 35.50
N SER A 2 -8.19 -2.02 34.82
CA SER A 2 -7.79 -1.98 33.40
C SER A 2 -8.58 -2.98 32.55
N GLY A 3 -9.91 -2.84 32.47
CA GLY A 3 -10.77 -3.90 31.96
C GLY A 3 -11.90 -3.49 31.02
N LEU A 4 -11.84 -2.34 30.33
CA LEU A 4 -13.00 -1.87 29.55
C LEU A 4 -12.75 -1.38 28.11
N ALA A 5 -11.61 -1.70 27.46
CA ALA A 5 -11.48 -1.45 26.02
C ALA A 5 -10.39 -2.32 25.36
N ALA A 6 -10.34 -3.62 25.67
CA ALA A 6 -9.61 -4.54 24.79
C ALA A 6 -10.61 -4.94 23.69
N GLY A 7 -10.52 -4.30 22.52
CA GLY A 7 -11.21 -4.79 21.33
C GLY A 7 -10.83 -6.25 21.04
N PHE A 8 -11.50 -6.89 20.09
CA PHE A 8 -11.30 -8.32 19.79
C PHE A 8 -9.85 -8.69 19.42
N LEU A 9 -9.01 -7.71 19.06
CA LEU A 9 -7.57 -7.90 18.81
C LEU A 9 -6.74 -8.13 20.08
N GLY A 10 -7.15 -7.61 21.25
CA GLY A 10 -6.41 -7.74 22.51
C GLY A 10 -4.92 -7.39 22.38
N ASN A 11 -4.03 -8.33 22.74
CA ASN A 11 -2.57 -8.16 22.66
C ASN A 11 -2.03 -8.08 21.21
N ALA A 12 -2.83 -8.44 20.20
CA ALA A 12 -2.44 -8.32 18.79
C ALA A 12 -2.59 -6.89 18.26
N TYR A 13 -3.34 -6.01 18.93
CA TYR A 13 -3.56 -4.62 18.52
C TYR A 13 -2.29 -3.86 18.08
N PRO A 14 -1.21 -3.79 18.89
CA PRO A 14 0.00 -3.05 18.48
C PRO A 14 0.68 -3.66 17.25
N TRP A 15 0.57 -4.98 17.05
CA TRP A 15 1.13 -5.66 15.89
C TRP A 15 0.34 -5.37 14.62
N VAL A 16 -0.99 -5.38 14.69
CA VAL A 16 -1.87 -5.02 13.57
C VAL A 16 -1.69 -3.54 13.21
N LYS A 17 -1.56 -2.66 14.21
CA LYS A 17 -1.26 -1.24 14.00
C LYS A 17 0.09 -1.02 13.33
N ALA A 18 1.12 -1.74 13.76
CA ALA A 18 2.44 -1.70 13.13
C ALA A 18 2.39 -2.20 11.68
N ALA A 19 1.70 -3.32 11.42
CA ALA A 19 1.52 -3.86 10.07
C ALA A 19 0.82 -2.84 9.15
N HIS A 20 -0.29 -2.24 9.61
CA HIS A 20 -0.97 -1.18 8.86
C HIS A 20 -0.01 -0.06 8.45
N LEU A 21 0.76 0.47 9.41
CA LEU A 21 1.69 1.57 9.14
C LEU A 21 2.82 1.18 8.16
N ILE A 22 3.37 -0.03 8.29
CA ILE A 22 4.39 -0.55 7.36
C ILE A 22 3.84 -0.60 5.93
N PHE A 23 2.63 -1.13 5.74
CA PHE A 23 2.01 -1.18 4.41
C PHE A 23 1.61 0.20 3.89
N VAL A 24 1.24 1.16 4.76
CA VAL A 24 1.04 2.56 4.36
C VAL A 24 2.33 3.14 3.79
N ILE A 25 3.48 2.90 4.44
CA ILE A 25 4.78 3.37 3.95
C ILE A 25 5.11 2.75 2.58
N PHE A 26 4.92 1.43 2.41
CA PHE A 26 5.14 0.78 1.11
C PHE A 26 4.20 1.29 0.02
N TRP A 27 2.94 1.52 0.35
CA TRP A 27 1.97 2.06 -0.60
C TRP A 27 2.35 3.49 -1.01
N MET A 28 2.68 4.36 -0.05
CA MET A 28 3.13 5.73 -0.32
C MET A 28 4.43 5.76 -1.13
N ALA A 29 5.41 4.92 -0.79
CA ALA A 29 6.65 4.80 -1.55
C ALA A 29 6.38 4.38 -3.01
N GLY A 30 5.48 3.41 -3.23
CA GLY A 30 5.08 3.00 -4.57
C GLY A 30 4.38 4.12 -5.35
N LEU A 31 3.50 4.88 -4.71
CA LEU A 31 2.83 6.03 -5.33
C LEU A 31 3.83 7.13 -5.72
N PHE A 32 4.86 7.39 -4.92
CA PHE A 32 5.91 8.36 -5.26
C PHE A 32 6.86 7.87 -6.36
N MET A 33 6.99 6.56 -6.60
CA MET A 33 7.76 6.03 -7.72
C MET A 33 7.04 6.20 -9.08
N LEU A 34 5.71 6.16 -9.12
CA LEU A 34 4.92 6.31 -10.35
C LEU A 34 5.20 7.60 -11.13
N PRO A 35 5.14 8.82 -10.56
CA PRO A 35 5.37 10.05 -11.32
C PRO A 35 6.78 10.07 -11.93
N ARG A 36 7.78 9.54 -11.22
CA ARG A 36 9.14 9.39 -11.76
C ARG A 36 9.18 8.46 -12.97
N PHE A 37 8.45 7.35 -12.95
CA PHE A 37 8.40 6.41 -14.07
C PHE A 37 7.71 7.06 -15.28
N PHE A 38 6.59 7.76 -15.06
CA PHE A 38 5.87 8.44 -16.13
C PHE A 38 6.69 9.53 -16.82
N ILE A 39 7.54 10.26 -16.08
CA ILE A 39 8.45 11.25 -16.67
C ILE A 39 9.43 10.57 -17.64
N TYR A 40 10.00 9.42 -17.28
CA TYR A 40 10.92 8.70 -18.16
C TYR A 40 10.22 8.01 -19.33
N HIS A 41 9.02 7.48 -19.11
CA HIS A 41 8.20 6.90 -20.17
C HIS A 41 7.80 7.95 -21.21
N HIS A 42 7.43 9.15 -20.80
CA HIS A 42 7.11 10.24 -21.73
C HIS A 42 8.27 10.61 -22.67
N ALA A 43 9.52 10.39 -22.25
CA ALA A 43 10.69 10.62 -23.09
C ALA A 43 10.90 9.53 -24.16
N ALA A 44 10.23 8.37 -24.04
CA ALA A 44 10.36 7.27 -24.98
C ALA A 44 9.50 7.49 -26.23
N THR A 45 10.02 7.12 -27.40
CA THR A 45 9.25 7.16 -28.64
C THR A 45 8.14 6.12 -28.61
N PRO A 46 6.87 6.48 -28.90
CA PRO A 46 5.75 5.54 -28.88
C PRO A 46 6.00 4.32 -29.78
N GLY A 47 5.74 3.13 -29.26
CA GLY A 47 5.91 1.86 -29.98
C GLY A 47 7.36 1.34 -30.06
N SER A 48 8.34 2.08 -29.53
CA SER A 48 9.73 1.64 -29.42
C SER A 48 9.89 0.47 -28.43
N THR A 49 11.07 -0.14 -28.43
CA THR A 49 11.43 -1.16 -27.44
C THR A 49 11.49 -0.58 -26.02
N GLU A 50 11.88 0.68 -25.88
CA GLU A 50 11.96 1.40 -24.60
C GLU A 50 10.56 1.69 -24.03
N ASP A 51 9.63 2.14 -24.87
CA ASP A 51 8.21 2.36 -24.52
C ASP A 51 7.59 1.10 -23.91
N ARG A 52 7.73 -0.05 -24.59
CA ARG A 52 7.25 -1.35 -24.07
C ARG A 52 7.93 -1.75 -22.76
N ALA A 53 9.21 -1.44 -22.58
CA ALA A 53 9.93 -1.72 -21.35
C ALA A 53 9.42 -0.86 -20.18
N TRP A 54 9.07 0.41 -20.43
CA TRP A 54 8.47 1.28 -19.42
C TRP A 54 7.06 0.84 -19.04
N ILE A 55 6.21 0.49 -20.00
CA ILE A 55 4.89 -0.08 -19.75
C ILE A 55 4.99 -1.30 -18.82
N GLU A 56 5.93 -2.21 -19.09
CA GLU A 56 6.12 -3.40 -18.26
C GLU A 56 6.62 -3.07 -16.85
N ARG A 57 7.54 -2.09 -16.70
CA ARG A 57 8.02 -1.63 -15.39
C ARG A 57 6.90 -1.01 -14.56
N GLU A 58 6.08 -0.17 -15.17
CA GLU A 58 4.92 0.45 -14.52
C GLU A 58 3.89 -0.59 -14.09
N ARG A 59 3.61 -1.57 -14.96
CA ARG A 59 2.71 -2.68 -14.64
C ARG A 59 3.22 -3.48 -13.45
N ARG A 60 4.52 -3.83 -13.42
CA ARG A 60 5.15 -4.55 -12.31
C ARG A 60 5.10 -3.76 -11.01
N LEU A 61 5.46 -2.48 -11.04
CA LEU A 61 5.38 -1.60 -9.86
C LEU A 61 3.95 -1.59 -9.30
N ARG A 62 2.95 -1.45 -10.19
CA ARG A 62 1.54 -1.46 -9.79
C ARG A 62 1.12 -2.80 -9.21
N SER A 63 1.37 -3.90 -9.92
CA SER A 63 0.84 -5.22 -9.55
C SER A 63 1.59 -5.89 -8.39
N ILE A 64 2.88 -5.59 -8.21
CA ILE A 64 3.73 -6.25 -7.20
C ILE A 64 3.85 -5.42 -5.92
N ILE A 65 3.83 -4.08 -6.02
CA ILE A 65 4.07 -3.21 -4.86
C ILE A 65 2.79 -2.47 -4.47
N ILE A 66 2.24 -1.65 -5.38
CA ILE A 66 1.17 -0.70 -5.03
C ILE A 66 -0.14 -1.40 -4.70
N SER A 67 -0.63 -2.26 -5.59
CA SER A 67 -1.90 -2.98 -5.41
C SER A 67 -1.92 -3.86 -4.17
N PRO A 68 -0.95 -4.74 -3.91
CA PRO A 68 -0.96 -5.56 -2.70
C PRO A 68 -0.78 -4.72 -1.42
N ALA A 69 0.07 -3.68 -1.43
CA ALA A 69 0.21 -2.80 -0.28
C ALA A 69 -1.11 -2.07 0.02
N MET A 70 -1.79 -1.53 -1.00
CA MET A 70 -3.09 -0.87 -0.84
C MET A 70 -4.14 -1.81 -0.22
N ILE A 71 -4.22 -3.05 -0.70
CA ILE A 71 -5.15 -4.06 -0.16
C ILE A 71 -4.86 -4.31 1.33
N LEU A 72 -3.59 -4.48 1.69
CA LEU A 72 -3.17 -4.74 3.07
C LEU A 72 -3.40 -3.53 3.99
N VAL A 73 -3.16 -2.31 3.50
CA VAL A 73 -3.48 -1.07 4.22
C VAL A 73 -4.95 -1.03 4.60
N TRP A 74 -5.84 -1.24 3.63
CA TRP A 74 -7.28 -1.22 3.88
C TRP A 74 -7.73 -2.38 4.77
N LEU A 75 -7.19 -3.58 4.58
CA LEU A 75 -7.51 -4.73 5.41
C LEU A 75 -7.15 -4.48 6.88
N PHE A 76 -5.93 -4.03 7.18
CA PHE A 76 -5.53 -3.75 8.56
C PHE A 76 -6.22 -2.49 9.11
N GLY A 77 -6.43 -1.46 8.28
CA GLY A 77 -7.09 -0.23 8.68
C GLY A 77 -8.54 -0.44 9.08
N LEU A 78 -9.30 -1.20 8.29
CA LEU A 78 -10.67 -1.58 8.61
C LEU A 78 -10.72 -2.49 9.83
N THR A 79 -9.80 -3.45 9.96
CA THR A 79 -9.71 -4.31 11.14
C THR A 79 -9.52 -3.48 12.42
N LEU A 80 -8.67 -2.45 12.39
CA LEU A 80 -8.49 -1.53 13.52
C LEU A 80 -9.72 -0.65 13.76
N ALA A 81 -10.42 -0.21 12.70
CA ALA A 81 -11.64 0.59 12.83
C ALA A 81 -12.76 -0.20 13.53
N PHE A 82 -12.97 -1.46 13.13
CA PHE A 82 -13.95 -2.35 13.77
C PHE A 82 -13.55 -2.74 15.20
N ASP A 83 -12.25 -2.93 15.48
CA ASP A 83 -11.76 -3.23 16.83
C ASP A 83 -12.05 -2.10 17.84
N GLN A 84 -12.14 -0.86 17.35
CA GLN A 84 -12.37 0.33 18.15
C GLN A 84 -13.82 0.83 18.10
N ASP A 85 -14.75 0.05 17.54
CA ASP A 85 -16.15 0.42 17.31
C ASP A 85 -16.32 1.78 16.62
N LEU A 86 -15.38 2.13 15.72
CA LEU A 86 -15.43 3.40 14.98
C LEU A 86 -16.38 3.33 13.78
N TRP A 87 -16.78 2.12 13.38
CA TRP A 87 -17.60 1.77 12.23
C TRP A 87 -18.40 0.50 12.56
#